data_AF-A0A1F2TD48-F1
#
_entry.id   AF-A0A1F2TD48-F1
#
_cell.length_a   1.000
_cell.length_b   1.000
_cell.length_c   1.000
_cell.angle_alpha   90.00
_cell.angle_beta   90.00
_cell.angle_gamma   90.00
#
_symmetry.space_group_name_H-M   'P 1'
#
loop_
_entity.id
_entity.type
_entity.pdbx_description
1 polymer ?
#
loop_
_entity_poly.entity_id
_entity_poly.type
_entity_poly.pdbx_seq_one_letter_code
_entity_poly.pdbx_strand_id
1 'polypeptide(L)'
;MRTFITLLFASIALAVPLPAIAAPFTVVNNGTIAYTIDGVDNPTLTLTRGSTYTFNLTASGHPFWIKTAQITGTGSAYNNGVTNNGIDSGTITWVVPPDAPSVLYYNCQFHSPMTGQINITDPVPALTPLATGVLGLLLAGGGVLFVRRRAAQPPRRSH
;
A
#
# COMPACT_ATOMS: atom_id res chain seq x y z
N MET A 1 -21.45 -43.95 -24.18
CA MET A 1 -20.77 -43.55 -22.93
C MET A 1 -19.51 -42.77 -23.29
N ARG A 2 -19.54 -41.45 -23.17
CA ARG A 2 -18.35 -40.59 -23.25
C ARG A 2 -18.53 -39.46 -22.24
N THR A 3 -18.14 -39.73 -21.01
CA THR A 3 -18.13 -38.74 -19.93
C THR A 3 -16.93 -37.83 -20.15
N PHE A 4 -17.19 -36.57 -20.51
CA PHE A 4 -16.17 -35.52 -20.55
C PHE A 4 -16.08 -34.91 -19.15
N ILE A 5 -14.95 -35.09 -18.48
CA ILE A 5 -14.65 -34.40 -17.21
C ILE A 5 -13.91 -33.12 -17.59
N THR A 6 -14.61 -32.00 -17.57
CA THR A 6 -14.02 -30.68 -17.75
C THR A 6 -13.38 -30.26 -16.43
N LEU A 7 -12.07 -30.38 -16.32
CA LEU A 7 -11.30 -29.82 -15.22
C LEU A 7 -11.26 -28.29 -15.37
N LEU A 8 -12.07 -27.60 -14.57
CA LEU A 8 -12.04 -26.15 -14.45
C LEU A 8 -10.86 -25.76 -13.56
N PHE A 9 -9.75 -25.36 -14.17
CA PHE A 9 -8.67 -24.69 -13.44
C PHE A 9 -9.14 -23.28 -13.09
N ALA A 10 -9.54 -23.07 -11.84
CA ALA A 10 -9.75 -21.73 -11.30
C ALA A 10 -8.38 -21.09 -11.08
N SER A 11 -7.91 -20.32 -12.05
CA SER A 11 -6.73 -19.48 -11.91
C SER A 11 -7.01 -18.38 -10.88
N ILE A 12 -6.47 -18.50 -9.67
CA ILE A 12 -6.40 -17.37 -8.75
C ILE A 12 -5.36 -16.40 -9.31
N ALA A 13 -5.83 -15.29 -9.86
CA ALA A 13 -4.96 -14.17 -10.19
C ALA A 13 -4.45 -13.56 -8.88
N LEU A 14 -3.17 -13.75 -8.58
CA LEU A 14 -2.49 -13.01 -7.53
C LEU A 14 -2.40 -11.55 -7.99
N ALA A 15 -3.30 -10.70 -7.51
CA ALA A 15 -3.18 -9.27 -7.69
C ALA A 15 -1.96 -8.80 -6.89
N VAL A 16 -0.82 -8.62 -7.57
CA VAL A 16 0.30 -7.87 -7.00
C VAL A 16 -0.14 -6.40 -7.02
N PRO A 17 -0.41 -5.76 -5.87
CA PRO A 17 -0.74 -4.35 -5.87
C PRO A 17 0.49 -3.60 -6.40
N LEU A 18 0.37 -3.02 -7.59
CA LEU A 18 1.33 -2.02 -8.04
C LEU A 18 1.36 -0.91 -6.99
N PRO A 19 2.53 -0.37 -6.62
CA PRO A 19 2.56 0.77 -5.72
C PRO A 19 1.75 1.89 -6.37
N ALA A 20 0.60 2.22 -5.78
CA ALA A 20 -0.16 3.38 -6.17
C ALA A 20 0.72 4.60 -5.88
N ILE A 21 1.24 5.25 -6.93
CA ILE A 21 1.85 6.56 -6.77
C ILE A 21 0.76 7.48 -6.21
N ALA A 22 0.96 7.95 -4.98
CA ALA A 22 0.09 8.95 -4.39
C ALA A 22 0.13 10.22 -5.25
N ALA A 23 -1.01 10.87 -5.45
CA ALA A 23 -1.05 12.17 -6.11
C ALA A 23 -0.17 13.18 -5.34
N PRO A 24 0.51 14.10 -6.03
CA PRO A 24 1.34 15.10 -5.36
C PRO A 24 0.47 16.06 -4.54
N PHE A 25 0.94 16.44 -3.36
CA PHE A 25 0.38 17.53 -2.58
C PHE A 25 0.60 18.85 -3.30
N THR A 26 -0.43 19.68 -3.39
CA THR A 26 -0.32 21.07 -3.85
C THR A 26 -0.12 21.98 -2.66
N VAL A 27 0.99 22.71 -2.61
CA VAL A 27 1.37 23.59 -1.49
C VAL A 27 1.47 25.03 -1.99
N VAL A 28 0.61 25.92 -1.46
CA VAL A 28 0.65 27.36 -1.74
C VAL A 28 0.68 28.14 -0.42
N ASN A 29 1.18 29.37 -0.42
CA ASN A 29 1.07 30.24 0.74
C ASN A 29 -0.25 31.01 0.73
N ASN A 30 -0.88 31.15 1.89
CA ASN A 30 -1.96 32.09 2.15
C ASN A 30 -1.40 33.24 2.99
N GLY A 31 -0.92 34.27 2.29
CA GLY A 31 -0.18 35.38 2.91
C GLY A 31 1.00 34.86 3.73
N THR A 32 1.12 35.35 4.97
CA THR A 32 2.15 34.94 5.95
C THR A 32 1.60 34.07 7.07
N ILE A 33 0.36 33.60 6.96
CA ILE A 33 -0.37 32.98 8.08
C ILE A 33 -0.58 31.47 7.92
N ALA A 34 -0.58 30.94 6.69
CA ALA A 34 -0.75 29.50 6.48
C ALA A 34 -0.08 29.01 5.19
N TYR A 35 0.30 27.73 5.17
CA TYR A 35 0.34 26.98 3.94
C TYR A 35 -1.04 26.41 3.66
N THR A 36 -1.59 26.64 2.47
CA THR A 36 -2.75 25.92 1.99
C THR A 36 -2.25 24.68 1.26
N ILE A 37 -2.49 23.51 1.84
CA ILE A 37 -2.12 22.20 1.28
C ILE A 37 -3.39 21.50 0.82
N ASP A 38 -3.49 21.24 -0.49
CA ASP A 38 -4.68 20.68 -1.14
C ASP A 38 -5.99 21.41 -0.78
N GLY A 39 -5.91 22.74 -0.66
CA GLY A 39 -7.06 23.61 -0.37
C GLY A 39 -7.39 23.78 1.12
N VAL A 40 -6.64 23.15 2.03
CA VAL A 40 -6.83 23.27 3.48
C VAL A 40 -5.67 24.05 4.09
N ASP A 41 -5.95 24.99 4.99
CA ASP A 41 -4.92 25.77 5.68
C ASP A 41 -4.30 24.98 6.84
N ASN A 42 -2.97 24.89 6.83
CA ASN A 42 -2.14 24.21 7.82
C ASN A 42 -2.67 22.83 8.27
N PRO A 43 -3.07 21.92 7.35
CA PRO A 43 -3.64 20.64 7.73
C PRO A 43 -2.59 19.76 8.42
N THR A 44 -3.05 18.87 9.30
CA THR A 44 -2.23 17.75 9.73
C THR A 44 -2.13 16.75 8.58
N LEU A 45 -0.91 16.39 8.20
CA LEU A 45 -0.65 15.40 7.15
C LEU A 45 -0.48 14.02 7.79
N THR A 46 -0.92 12.98 7.10
CA THR A 46 -0.66 11.58 7.49
C THR A 46 0.02 10.87 6.33
N LEU A 47 1.24 10.41 6.56
CA LEU A 47 2.08 9.75 5.56
C LEU A 47 2.50 8.37 6.06
N THR A 48 2.83 7.48 5.14
CA THR A 48 3.14 6.08 5.43
C THR A 48 4.62 5.80 5.22
N ARG A 49 5.26 5.10 6.16
CA ARG A 49 6.63 4.59 5.99
C ARG A 49 6.76 3.72 4.73
N GLY A 50 7.90 3.83 4.06
CA GLY A 50 8.19 3.13 2.81
C GLY A 50 7.50 3.71 1.57
N SER A 51 6.68 4.75 1.71
CA SER A 51 6.02 5.43 0.58
C SER A 51 6.81 6.66 0.12
N THR A 52 6.65 7.02 -1.15
CA THR A 52 7.21 8.25 -1.73
C THR A 52 6.11 9.29 -1.88
N TYR A 53 6.35 10.48 -1.35
CA TYR A 53 5.47 11.64 -1.46
C TYR A 53 6.14 12.77 -2.22
N THR A 54 5.31 13.56 -2.90
CA THR A 54 5.73 14.72 -3.67
C THR A 54 4.92 15.92 -3.20
N PHE A 55 5.60 17.03 -2.94
CA PHE A 55 5.00 18.33 -2.65
C PHE A 55 5.35 19.27 -3.80
N ASN A 56 4.34 19.79 -4.47
CA ASN A 56 4.49 20.80 -5.53
C ASN A 56 4.23 22.18 -4.92
N LEU A 57 5.28 22.98 -4.82
CA LEU A 57 5.27 24.26 -4.13
C LEU A 57 5.12 25.42 -5.12
N THR A 58 4.15 26.28 -4.82
CA THR A 58 4.02 27.61 -5.39
C THR A 58 3.85 28.59 -4.23
N ALA A 59 4.92 28.79 -3.46
CA ALA A 59 4.90 29.53 -2.20
C ALA A 59 6.09 30.51 -2.11
N SER A 60 6.34 31.28 -3.18
CA SER A 60 7.49 32.20 -3.31
C SER A 60 7.68 33.08 -2.07
N GLY A 61 8.89 33.09 -1.50
CA GLY A 61 9.21 33.80 -0.26
C GLY A 61 8.82 33.05 1.03
N HIS A 62 8.26 31.84 0.92
CA HIS A 62 7.87 30.99 2.04
C HIS A 62 8.52 29.59 1.93
N PRO A 63 9.83 29.47 2.24
CA PRO A 63 10.55 28.20 2.21
C PRO A 63 9.88 27.13 3.09
N PHE A 64 9.48 26.00 2.48
CA PHE A 64 8.80 24.89 3.15
C PHE A 64 9.81 23.86 3.63
N TRP A 65 9.90 23.69 4.95
CA TRP A 65 10.82 22.76 5.58
C TRP A 65 10.08 21.61 6.23
N ILE A 66 10.56 20.38 6.03
CA ILE A 66 10.24 19.23 6.87
C ILE A 66 11.25 19.18 8.02
N LYS A 67 10.75 19.08 9.26
CA LYS A 67 11.52 19.32 10.49
C LYS A 67 11.18 18.34 11.61
N THR A 68 12.14 18.13 12.50
CA THR A 68 11.95 17.35 13.75
C THR A 68 11.36 18.18 14.89
N ALA A 69 11.34 19.52 14.76
CA ALA A 69 10.77 20.42 15.74
C ALA A 69 10.00 21.55 15.05
N GLN A 70 8.86 21.93 15.64
CA GLN A 70 7.94 22.92 15.11
C GLN A 70 8.41 24.36 15.38
N ILE A 71 9.50 24.75 14.73
CA ILE A 71 10.13 26.07 14.89
C ILE A 71 10.44 26.70 13.54
N THR A 72 10.55 28.03 13.48
CA THR A 72 11.06 28.75 12.29
C THR A 72 12.57 28.56 12.11
N GLY A 73 13.13 29.14 11.06
CA GLY A 73 14.54 28.99 10.68
C GLY A 73 14.85 27.63 10.05
N THR A 74 16.14 27.37 9.81
CA THR A 74 16.63 26.16 9.12
C THR A 74 17.10 25.06 10.07
N GLY A 75 17.24 25.35 11.36
CA GLY A 75 17.61 24.36 12.37
C GLY A 75 16.53 23.28 12.54
N SER A 76 16.89 22.09 13.04
CA SER A 76 15.99 20.92 13.15
C SER A 76 15.44 20.42 11.80
N ALA A 77 16.09 20.73 10.68
CA ALA A 77 15.73 20.17 9.38
C ALA A 77 15.85 18.64 9.39
N TYR A 78 14.81 17.97 8.90
CA TYR A 78 14.80 16.54 8.68
C TYR A 78 15.07 16.27 7.19
N ASN A 79 16.26 15.76 6.86
CA ASN A 79 16.69 15.54 5.47
C ASN A 79 16.75 14.07 5.06
N ASN A 80 16.47 13.13 5.96
CA ASN A 80 16.54 11.71 5.64
C ASN A 80 15.43 11.31 4.66
N GLY A 81 15.83 10.99 3.42
CA GLY A 81 14.93 10.69 2.31
C GLY A 81 14.26 11.90 1.66
N VAL A 82 14.59 13.14 2.07
CA VAL A 82 14.00 14.38 1.54
C VAL A 82 14.94 15.04 0.54
N THR A 83 14.44 15.29 -0.67
CA THR A 83 15.12 16.04 -1.73
C THR A 83 14.53 17.44 -1.85
N ASN A 84 15.39 18.45 -2.00
CA ASN A 84 15.03 19.88 -2.10
C ASN A 84 14.32 20.46 -0.87
N ASN A 85 14.61 19.97 0.33
CA ASN A 85 14.02 20.51 1.56
C ASN A 85 14.30 22.03 1.68
N GLY A 86 13.30 22.82 2.08
CA GLY A 86 13.47 24.25 2.28
C GLY A 86 13.42 25.11 1.01
N ILE A 87 12.97 24.60 -0.14
CA ILE A 87 12.62 25.44 -1.28
C ILE A 87 11.26 26.12 -1.06
N ASP A 88 10.99 27.16 -1.83
CA ASP A 88 9.72 27.93 -1.83
C ASP A 88 8.96 27.82 -3.15
N SER A 89 9.60 27.33 -4.21
CA SER A 89 8.97 27.00 -5.50
C SER A 89 9.62 25.78 -6.13
N GLY A 90 8.82 24.92 -6.75
CA GLY A 90 9.27 23.68 -7.40
C GLY A 90 8.76 22.44 -6.67
N THR A 91 9.57 21.38 -6.64
CA THR A 91 9.13 20.09 -6.11
C THR A 91 10.06 19.60 -5.01
N ILE A 92 9.45 19.25 -3.86
CA ILE A 92 10.07 18.46 -2.80
C ILE A 92 9.61 17.01 -2.97
N THR A 93 10.54 16.07 -2.95
CA THR A 93 10.22 14.63 -2.92
C THR A 93 10.72 14.05 -1.62
N TRP A 94 9.89 13.24 -0.97
CA TRP A 94 10.24 12.55 0.26
C TRP A 94 9.92 11.06 0.17
N VAL A 95 10.98 10.24 0.20
CA VAL A 95 10.86 8.81 0.45
C VAL A 95 10.87 8.62 1.96
N VAL A 96 9.73 8.26 2.56
CA VAL A 96 9.62 8.12 4.02
C VAL A 96 10.35 6.84 4.43
N PRO A 97 11.46 6.93 5.18
CA PRO A 97 12.24 5.75 5.52
C PRO A 97 11.51 4.86 6.55
N PRO A 98 11.83 3.55 6.62
CA PRO A 98 11.22 2.62 7.58
C PRO A 98 11.42 2.97 9.06
N ASP A 99 12.42 3.79 9.37
CA ASP A 99 12.77 4.25 10.72
C ASP A 99 12.36 5.70 10.99
N ALA A 100 11.57 6.32 10.10
CA ALA A 100 11.09 7.69 10.28
C ALA A 100 10.37 7.86 11.64
N PRO A 101 10.62 8.96 12.39
CA PRO A 101 9.86 9.27 13.60
C PRO A 101 8.36 9.35 13.33
N SER A 102 7.55 8.91 14.29
CA SER A 102 6.08 8.93 14.14
C SER A 102 5.47 10.33 14.05
N VAL A 103 6.21 11.35 14.50
CA VAL A 103 5.80 12.75 14.45
C VAL A 103 6.95 13.60 13.91
N LEU A 104 6.65 14.34 12.86
CA LEU A 104 7.47 15.40 12.29
C LEU A 104 6.60 16.64 12.06
N TYR A 105 7.18 17.70 11.54
CA TYR A 105 6.49 18.95 11.26
C TYR A 105 6.85 19.47 9.88
N TYR A 106 5.97 20.26 9.30
CA TYR A 106 6.36 21.22 8.28
C TYR A 106 6.29 22.63 8.83
N ASN A 107 7.21 23.49 8.40
CA ASN A 107 7.32 24.87 8.86
C ASN A 107 7.79 25.78 7.72
N CYS A 108 7.27 26.99 7.68
CA CYS A 108 7.91 28.07 6.95
C CYS A 108 9.18 28.50 7.67
N GLN A 109 10.23 28.80 6.92
CA GLN A 109 11.46 29.34 7.49
C GLN A 109 11.26 30.67 8.22
N PHE A 110 10.37 31.53 7.73
CA PHE A 110 10.27 32.93 8.20
C PHE A 110 9.03 33.20 9.06
N HIS A 111 7.92 32.51 8.81
CA HIS A 111 6.63 32.85 9.40
C HIS A 111 6.17 31.73 10.34
N SER A 112 6.14 32.01 11.65
CA SER A 112 5.75 31.02 12.66
C SER A 112 4.33 30.45 12.52
N PRO A 113 3.32 31.18 11.99
CA PRO A 113 1.98 30.61 11.85
C PRO A 113 1.89 29.54 10.74
N MET A 114 2.83 29.52 9.80
CA MET A 114 2.82 28.62 8.64
C MET A 114 3.46 27.28 9.01
N THR A 115 2.70 26.43 9.68
CA THR A 115 3.20 25.15 10.16
C THR A 115 2.07 24.15 10.39
N GLY A 116 2.40 22.86 10.37
CA GLY A 116 1.53 21.80 10.82
C GLY A 116 2.29 20.52 11.16
N GLN A 117 1.57 19.58 11.74
CA GLN A 117 2.09 18.27 12.13
C GLN A 117 2.03 17.28 10.95
N ILE A 118 3.01 16.38 10.91
CA ILE A 118 3.06 15.24 10.01
C ILE A 118 3.06 13.98 10.87
N ASN A 119 1.99 13.20 10.79
CA ASN A 119 1.88 11.90 11.40
C ASN A 119 2.43 10.84 10.45
N ILE A 120 3.40 10.05 10.91
CA ILE A 120 3.96 8.94 10.14
C ILE A 120 3.42 7.63 10.68
N THR A 121 2.74 6.89 9.82
CA THR A 121 2.14 5.59 10.13
C THR A 121 2.85 4.45 9.43
N ASP A 122 2.71 3.24 9.98
CA ASP A 122 3.17 2.03 9.31
C ASP A 122 2.25 1.66 8.14
N PRO A 123 2.79 1.00 7.10
CA PRO A 123 1.97 0.44 6.04
C PRO A 123 1.04 -0.63 6.63
N VAL A 124 -0.20 -0.69 6.12
CA VAL A 124 -1.11 -1.79 6.46
C VAL A 124 -0.46 -3.10 5.99
N PRO A 125 -0.31 -4.10 6.87
CA PRO A 125 0.24 -5.39 6.47
C PRO A 125 -0.56 -5.93 5.29
N ALA A 126 0.13 -6.27 4.20
CA ALA A 126 -0.52 -6.97 3.10
C ALA A 126 -1.06 -8.29 3.67
N LEU A 127 -2.38 -8.48 3.61
CA LEU A 127 -2.97 -9.78 3.93
C LEU A 127 -2.45 -10.76 2.88
N THR A 128 -1.40 -11.51 3.21
CA THR A 128 -0.98 -12.64 2.39
C THR A 128 -2.13 -13.63 2.37
N PRO A 129 -2.72 -13.99 1.21
CA PRO A 129 -3.70 -15.05 1.16
C PRO A 129 -3.01 -16.40 1.44
N LEU A 130 -2.84 -16.73 2.72
CA LEU A 130 -2.29 -18.01 3.19
C LEU A 130 -3.36 -19.09 3.38
N ALA A 131 -4.54 -18.96 2.76
CA ALA A 131 -5.67 -19.85 3.06
C ALA A 131 -6.55 -20.20 1.85
N THR A 132 -5.95 -20.61 0.73
CA THR A 132 -6.66 -21.47 -0.25
C THR A 132 -6.00 -22.84 -0.44
N GLY A 133 -4.96 -23.15 0.34
CA GLY A 133 -4.18 -24.40 0.21
C GLY A 133 -4.57 -25.55 1.14
N VAL A 134 -5.57 -25.42 2.03
CA VAL A 134 -5.91 -26.49 3.00
C VAL A 134 -7.42 -26.69 3.14
N LEU A 135 -8.12 -27.00 2.04
CA LEU A 135 -9.33 -27.83 2.10
C LEU A 135 -9.58 -28.50 0.74
N GLY A 136 -9.07 -29.73 0.58
CA GLY A 136 -9.30 -30.51 -0.63
C GLY A 136 -8.37 -31.71 -0.87
N LEU A 137 -7.39 -31.99 0.01
CA LEU A 137 -6.72 -33.30 0.03
C LEU A 137 -7.48 -34.26 0.95
N LEU A 138 -8.69 -34.66 0.52
CA LEU A 138 -9.35 -35.87 1.01
C LEU A 138 -10.20 -36.43 -0.12
N LEU A 139 -9.58 -37.28 -0.95
CA LEU A 139 -10.16 -38.39 -1.74
C LEU A 139 -9.11 -38.89 -2.75
N ALA A 140 -7.92 -39.23 -2.25
CA ALA A 140 -6.99 -40.10 -2.97
C ALA A 140 -6.71 -41.30 -2.08
N GLY A 141 -7.51 -42.37 -2.23
CA GLY A 141 -7.23 -43.65 -1.59
C GLY A 141 -8.44 -44.57 -1.41
N GLY A 142 -8.61 -45.51 -2.35
CA GLY A 142 -9.09 -46.86 -2.03
C GLY A 142 -10.45 -47.28 -2.62
N GLY A 143 -10.43 -48.24 -3.56
CA GLY A 143 -11.56 -49.13 -3.78
C GLY A 143 -11.97 -49.39 -5.23
N VAL A 144 -11.09 -49.96 -6.06
CA VAL A 144 -11.51 -50.61 -7.31
C VAL A 144 -12.19 -51.94 -6.96
N LEU A 145 -13.53 -51.98 -6.93
CA LEU A 145 -14.28 -53.24 -6.85
C LEU A 145 -14.69 -53.69 -8.26
N PHE A 146 -13.89 -54.61 -8.82
CA PHE A 146 -14.14 -55.25 -10.10
C PHE A 146 -15.13 -56.42 -9.91
N VAL A 147 -16.44 -56.17 -10.00
CA VAL A 147 -17.41 -57.27 -10.11
C VAL A 147 -17.38 -57.80 -11.55
N ARG A 148 -16.60 -58.87 -11.75
CA ARG A 148 -16.65 -59.69 -12.96
C ARG A 148 -18.05 -60.26 -13.12
N ARG A 149 -18.79 -59.80 -14.13
CA ARG A 149 -19.97 -60.51 -14.65
C ARG A 149 -19.50 -61.85 -15.21
N ARG A 150 -19.74 -62.95 -14.49
CA ARG A 150 -19.63 -64.28 -15.08
C ARG A 150 -20.86 -64.52 -15.96
N ALA A 151 -20.59 -64.73 -17.24
CA ALA A 151 -21.56 -65.12 -18.24
C ALA A 151 -22.25 -66.44 -17.88
N ALA A 152 -23.50 -66.57 -18.31
CA ALA A 152 -24.35 -67.74 -18.16
C ALA A 152 -23.78 -68.96 -18.92
N GLN A 153 -24.09 -70.17 -18.42
CA GLN A 153 -24.02 -71.40 -19.20
C GLN A 153 -25.29 -72.25 -18.92
N PRO A 154 -25.89 -72.91 -19.94
CA PRO A 154 -27.29 -73.37 -19.90
C PRO A 154 -27.39 -74.90 -19.60
N PRO A 155 -28.55 -75.56 -19.77
CA PRO A 155 -29.15 -76.44 -18.77
C PRO A 155 -28.70 -77.92 -18.83
N ARG A 156 -28.97 -78.69 -17.76
CA ARG A 156 -28.99 -80.17 -17.83
C ARG A 156 -30.20 -80.78 -17.11
N ARG A 157 -31.08 -81.40 -17.89
CA ARG A 157 -31.93 -82.58 -17.56
C ARG A 157 -31.05 -83.68 -16.90
N SER A 158 -31.49 -84.66 -16.12
CA SER A 158 -32.74 -85.42 -16.00
C SER A 158 -32.61 -86.37 -14.80
N HIS A 159 -33.70 -86.67 -14.10
CA HIS A 159 -34.34 -87.99 -13.96
C HIS A 159 -35.43 -87.92 -12.89
#